data_AF-A0A5N9GM65-F1
#
_entry.id   AF-A0A5N9GM65-F1
#
_cell.length_a   1.000
_cell.length_b   1.000
_cell.length_c   1.000
_cell.angle_alpha   90.00
_cell.angle_beta   90.00
_cell.angle_gamma   90.00
#
_symmetry.space_group_name_H-M   'P 1'
#
loop_
_entity.id
_entity.type
_entity.pdbx_description
1 polymer ?
#
loop_
_entity_poly.entity_id
_entity_poly.type
_entity_poly.pdbx_seq_one_letter_code
_entity_poly.pdbx_strand_id
1 'polypeptide(L)'
;MNFNWKLSSSGTNTMGSPVREFVLRMDNSLRENGLPIEGFEFLHGSSKMLEITRQIEDELSRSSQNPTLYVGFQRVDKVDSELKRYQQLKNSGTKIHAYGVGEPTPHQLSVVNNWTSLDLSVSNVENQWFLVSESPTPIAFIGWEISEEIFGQGKLSDPEKMFEGFVSSDERVIKSLISHLDSVSLNKELQPLSVETLSRTLESKVKKVMVITQDKPSDKLSPGTEESLKSSISLCKSLQAEAILYDISAASYFVNPGPPGTTWTEINLSGDEVNTLGRSHLSQQLAEFKNEGLHASALLAGKHGFQAIGEIANREKADVVIVPQYYEFPSLVDRIVGNTLGQIKNTNTPQLMVSTDDGYFRQAHV
;
A
#
# COMPACT_ATOMS: atom_id res chain seq x y z
N MET A 1 13.94 -11.68 11.04
CA MET A 1 13.51 -11.65 12.45
C MET A 1 12.88 -10.29 12.71
N ASN A 2 11.68 -10.23 13.31
CA ASN A 2 10.98 -8.96 13.51
C ASN A 2 11.28 -8.44 14.91
N PHE A 3 12.21 -7.49 15.00
CA PHE A 3 12.44 -6.75 16.24
C PHE A 3 11.33 -5.72 16.44
N ASN A 4 10.85 -5.57 17.68
CA ASN A 4 9.82 -4.59 18.01
C ASN A 4 10.44 -3.20 18.13
N TRP A 5 10.34 -2.40 17.07
CA TRP A 5 10.85 -1.04 16.95
C TRP A 5 9.98 0.01 17.69
N LYS A 6 9.68 -0.26 18.96
CA LYS A 6 8.86 0.59 19.83
C LYS A 6 9.53 0.81 21.19
N LEU A 7 9.52 2.03 21.69
CA LEU A 7 9.89 2.32 23.08
C LEU A 7 8.93 1.61 24.05
N SER A 8 9.47 1.06 25.15
CA SER A 8 8.64 0.53 26.24
C SER A 8 7.82 1.67 26.85
N SER A 9 6.56 1.43 27.20
CA SER A 9 5.79 2.41 27.99
C SER A 9 6.43 2.57 29.37
N SER A 10 6.44 3.81 29.86
CA SER A 10 7.06 4.32 31.09
C SER A 10 6.50 3.73 32.41
N GLY A 11 5.84 2.56 32.37
CA GLY A 11 5.19 1.89 33.50
C GLY A 11 6.01 0.79 34.20
N THR A 12 7.18 0.42 33.69
CA THR A 12 8.06 -0.56 34.34
C THR A 12 9.34 0.13 34.81
N ASN A 13 9.48 0.31 36.13
CA ASN A 13 10.71 0.57 36.87
C ASN A 13 11.99 0.67 36.01
N THR A 14 12.54 1.87 35.80
CA THR A 14 13.94 2.19 36.15
C THR A 14 14.17 3.71 36.11
N MET A 15 15.11 4.19 36.91
CA MET A 15 15.68 5.53 36.83
C MET A 15 16.59 5.71 35.58
N GLY A 16 16.14 5.31 34.39
CA GLY A 16 16.95 5.19 33.17
C GLY A 16 16.29 5.74 31.88
N SER A 17 17.13 6.02 30.87
CA SER A 17 16.73 6.47 29.53
C SER A 17 15.93 5.38 28.79
N PRO A 18 14.70 5.66 28.29
CA PRO A 18 13.91 4.72 27.50
C PRO A 18 14.64 4.24 26.23
N VAL A 19 15.44 5.12 25.62
CA VAL A 19 16.25 4.78 24.45
C VAL A 19 17.37 3.81 24.82
N ARG A 20 17.95 3.93 26.01
CA ARG A 20 18.96 2.97 26.50
C ARG A 20 18.38 1.57 26.68
N GLU A 21 17.19 1.45 27.27
CA GLU A 21 16.51 0.17 27.38
C GLU A 21 16.17 -0.43 26.02
N PHE A 22 15.74 0.42 25.07
CA PHE A 22 15.50 0.03 23.69
C PHE A 22 16.75 -0.55 23.03
N VAL A 23 17.91 0.09 23.19
CA VAL A 23 19.18 -0.37 22.62
C VAL A 23 19.63 -1.68 23.26
N LEU A 24 19.45 -1.86 24.56
CA LEU A 24 19.75 -3.13 25.24
C LEU A 24 18.84 -4.27 24.74
N ARG A 25 17.55 -3.99 24.50
CA ARG A 25 16.63 -4.96 23.87
C ARG A 25 17.06 -5.28 22.44
N MET A 26 17.48 -4.27 21.69
CA MET A 26 17.93 -4.41 20.31
C MET A 26 19.18 -5.28 20.22
N ASP A 27 20.20 -5.01 21.05
CA ASP A 27 21.40 -5.85 21.15
C ASP A 27 21.03 -7.30 21.44
N ASN A 28 20.24 -7.55 22.49
CA ASN A 28 19.83 -8.90 22.85
C ASN A 28 19.05 -9.63 21.74
N SER A 29 18.17 -8.92 21.03
CA SER A 29 17.31 -9.53 20.02
C SER A 29 18.02 -9.75 18.68
N LEU A 30 18.88 -8.82 18.26
CA LEU A 30 19.51 -8.86 16.94
C LEU A 30 20.86 -9.58 16.94
N ARG A 31 21.51 -9.71 18.11
CA ARG A 31 22.75 -10.48 18.20
C ARG A 31 22.50 -11.99 18.22
N GLU A 32 21.34 -12.44 18.69
CA GLU A 32 21.06 -13.85 19.01
C GLU A 32 22.17 -14.46 19.91
N ASN A 33 22.94 -15.42 19.40
CA ASN A 33 24.11 -16.02 20.05
C ASN A 33 25.46 -15.46 19.53
N GLY A 34 25.42 -14.41 18.69
CA GLY A 34 26.57 -13.78 18.08
C GLY A 34 27.24 -12.72 18.95
N LEU A 35 28.23 -12.03 18.37
CA LEU A 35 28.93 -10.92 19.01
C LEU A 35 27.96 -9.75 19.27
N PRO A 36 28.22 -8.92 20.31
CA PRO A 36 27.48 -7.69 20.55
C PRO A 36 27.38 -6.80 19.30
N ILE A 37 26.38 -5.94 19.25
CA ILE A 37 26.27 -4.91 18.21
C ILE A 37 27.46 -3.95 18.31
N GLU A 38 28.13 -3.71 17.19
CA GLU A 38 29.30 -2.82 17.10
C GLU A 38 28.99 -1.55 16.30
N GLY A 39 29.95 -0.64 16.18
CA GLY A 39 29.82 0.56 15.35
C GLY A 39 28.68 1.48 15.80
N PHE A 40 28.50 1.65 17.11
CA PHE A 40 27.35 2.30 17.72
C PHE A 40 27.78 3.52 18.56
N GLU A 41 27.08 4.64 18.43
CA GLU A 41 27.27 5.84 19.26
C GLU A 41 25.92 6.33 19.83
N PHE A 42 25.86 6.51 21.14
CA PHE A 42 24.69 7.07 21.84
C PHE A 42 24.70 8.60 21.75
N LEU A 43 23.53 9.19 21.51
CA LEU A 43 23.36 10.62 21.24
C LEU A 43 22.37 11.22 22.24
N HIS A 44 22.69 12.39 22.79
CA HIS A 44 21.91 13.06 23.84
C HIS A 44 21.53 14.52 23.51
N GLY A 45 21.75 14.98 22.27
CA GLY A 45 21.51 16.39 21.91
C GLY A 45 21.20 16.60 20.44
N SER A 46 20.21 17.44 20.17
CA SER A 46 19.69 17.72 18.82
C SER A 46 20.74 18.31 17.88
N SER A 47 21.67 19.13 18.38
CA SER A 47 22.75 19.70 17.56
C SER A 47 23.68 18.63 16.98
N LYS A 48 24.08 17.63 17.78
CA LYS A 48 24.96 16.56 17.30
C LYS A 48 24.22 15.63 16.36
N MET A 49 22.96 15.32 16.68
CA MET A 49 22.08 14.56 15.80
C MET A 49 21.92 15.25 14.44
N LEU A 50 21.73 16.57 14.42
CA LEU A 50 21.59 17.34 13.19
C LEU A 50 22.89 17.33 12.37
N GLU A 51 24.03 17.45 13.03
CA GLU A 51 25.34 17.30 12.36
C GLU A 51 25.45 15.94 11.67
N ILE A 52 25.08 14.85 12.38
CA ILE A 52 25.11 13.49 11.84
C ILE A 52 24.17 13.36 10.63
N THR A 53 22.95 13.88 10.71
CA THR A 53 22.04 13.79 9.55
C THR A 53 22.56 14.56 8.36
N ARG A 54 23.19 15.73 8.56
CA ARG A 54 23.84 16.46 7.45
C ARG A 54 24.98 15.69 6.82
N GLN A 55 25.78 14.97 7.62
CA GLN A 55 26.85 14.11 7.10
C GLN A 55 26.28 12.94 6.28
N ILE A 56 25.22 12.29 6.75
CA ILE A 56 24.54 11.21 6.02
C ILE A 56 24.00 11.71 4.67
N GLU A 57 23.25 12.83 4.69
CA GLU A 57 22.68 13.42 3.48
C GLU A 57 23.78 13.84 2.49
N ASP A 58 24.85 14.46 2.98
CA ASP A 58 25.98 14.86 2.15
C ASP A 58 26.66 13.67 1.48
N GLU A 59 26.87 12.57 2.21
CA GLU A 59 27.45 11.34 1.67
C GLU A 59 26.58 10.75 0.56
N LEU A 60 25.26 10.67 0.79
CA LEU A 60 24.31 10.18 -0.19
C LEU A 60 24.30 11.07 -1.45
N SER A 61 24.37 12.39 -1.29
CA SER A 61 24.36 13.33 -2.42
C SER A 61 25.59 13.23 -3.34
N ARG A 62 26.70 12.70 -2.83
CA ARG A 62 27.96 12.51 -3.57
C ARG A 62 28.07 11.11 -4.17
N SER A 63 27.15 10.20 -3.84
CA SER A 63 27.16 8.82 -4.31
C SER A 63 26.85 8.72 -5.81
N SER A 64 27.56 7.83 -6.50
CA SER A 64 27.26 7.45 -7.89
C SER A 64 26.33 6.24 -8.00
N GLN A 65 25.89 5.66 -6.87
CA GLN A 65 25.18 4.38 -6.81
C GLN A 65 23.65 4.49 -6.76
N ASN A 66 23.07 5.67 -7.01
CA ASN A 66 21.62 5.94 -6.87
C ASN A 66 21.03 5.37 -5.56
N PRO A 67 21.53 5.83 -4.40
CA PRO A 67 21.23 5.20 -3.13
C PRO A 67 19.76 5.35 -2.73
N THR A 68 19.31 4.49 -1.81
CA THR A 68 17.98 4.60 -1.19
C THR A 68 18.11 5.15 0.22
N LEU A 69 17.35 6.20 0.53
CA LEU A 69 17.24 6.80 1.85
C LEU A 69 15.82 6.59 2.38
N TYR A 70 15.71 6.01 3.56
CA TYR A 70 14.48 6.04 4.35
C TYR A 70 14.61 7.14 5.40
N VAL A 71 13.60 7.99 5.52
CA VAL A 71 13.64 9.18 6.37
C VAL A 71 12.35 9.37 7.16
N GLY A 72 12.48 9.66 8.46
CA GLY A 72 11.39 10.06 9.33
C GLY A 72 11.38 11.56 9.58
N PHE A 73 10.28 12.23 9.20
CA PHE A 73 10.09 13.67 9.42
C PHE A 73 9.27 13.98 10.68
N GLN A 74 8.73 12.97 11.37
CA GLN A 74 7.71 13.08 12.43
C GLN A 74 6.37 13.65 11.96
N ARG A 75 6.37 14.82 11.31
CA ARG A 75 5.19 15.50 10.75
C ARG A 75 5.50 16.07 9.37
N VAL A 76 4.47 16.17 8.54
CA VAL A 76 4.59 16.61 7.14
C VAL A 76 5.06 18.06 6.98
N ASP A 77 4.72 18.95 7.91
CA ASP A 77 5.14 20.36 7.92
C ASP A 77 6.66 20.53 8.10
N LYS A 78 7.35 19.54 8.69
CA LYS A 78 8.81 19.54 8.81
C LYS A 78 9.53 19.42 7.46
N VAL A 79 8.85 18.89 6.44
CA VAL A 79 9.40 18.80 5.09
C VAL A 79 9.64 20.21 4.52
N ASP A 80 8.81 21.19 4.87
CA ASP A 80 8.88 22.55 4.31
C ASP A 80 10.23 23.23 4.61
N SER A 81 10.79 23.00 5.80
CA SER A 81 12.12 23.50 6.16
C SER A 81 13.27 22.80 5.43
N GLU A 82 13.02 21.63 4.86
CA GLU A 82 14.03 20.74 4.28
C GLU A 82 13.92 20.61 2.76
N LEU A 83 12.93 21.25 2.12
CA LEU A 83 12.63 21.16 0.69
C LEU A 83 13.87 21.29 -0.20
N LYS A 84 14.68 22.33 0.02
CA LYS A 84 15.88 22.59 -0.79
C LYS A 84 16.89 21.44 -0.69
N ARG A 85 17.08 20.87 0.51
CA ARG A 85 18.02 19.79 0.77
C ARG A 85 17.55 18.50 0.11
N TYR A 86 16.28 18.14 0.28
CA TYR A 86 15.71 16.92 -0.27
C TYR A 86 15.55 16.98 -1.79
N GLN A 87 15.30 18.18 -2.34
CA GLN A 87 15.39 18.39 -3.79
C GLN A 87 16.81 18.12 -4.34
N GLN A 88 17.86 18.54 -3.62
CA GLN A 88 19.24 18.27 -4.03
C GLN A 88 19.53 16.76 -4.00
N LEU A 89 19.13 16.06 -2.94
CA LEU A 89 19.28 14.60 -2.82
C LEU A 89 18.57 13.85 -3.95
N LYS A 90 17.32 14.23 -4.23
CA LYS A 90 16.55 13.62 -5.32
C LYS A 90 17.20 13.89 -6.68
N ASN A 91 17.71 15.11 -6.89
CA ASN A 91 18.42 15.47 -8.12
C ASN A 91 19.76 14.74 -8.29
N SER A 92 20.42 14.33 -7.21
CA SER A 92 21.62 13.47 -7.27
C SER A 92 21.30 11.99 -7.54
N GLY A 93 20.03 11.62 -7.68
CA GLY A 93 19.61 10.24 -7.96
C GLY A 93 19.26 9.41 -6.72
N THR A 94 19.26 10.02 -5.52
CA THR A 94 18.84 9.34 -4.29
C THR A 94 17.33 9.09 -4.32
N LYS A 95 16.92 7.85 -4.08
CA LYS A 95 15.52 7.47 -3.88
C LYS A 95 15.14 7.70 -2.43
N ILE A 96 14.07 8.46 -2.18
CA ILE A 96 13.71 8.90 -0.84
C ILE A 96 12.34 8.34 -0.45
N HIS A 97 12.30 7.48 0.56
CA HIS A 97 11.08 6.96 1.20
C HIS A 97 10.85 7.67 2.52
N ALA A 98 9.85 8.55 2.57
CA ALA A 98 9.59 9.41 3.71
C ALA A 98 8.42 8.91 4.57
N TYR A 99 8.53 9.10 5.88
CA TYR A 99 7.55 8.69 6.88
C TYR A 99 7.19 9.87 7.78
N GLY A 100 5.91 10.04 8.09
CA GLY A 100 5.46 11.08 9.01
C GLY A 100 3.95 11.18 9.13
N VAL A 101 3.50 11.98 10.10
CA VAL A 101 2.08 12.27 10.32
C VAL A 101 1.61 13.37 9.37
N GLY A 102 0.47 13.13 8.71
CA GLY A 102 -0.19 14.08 7.81
C GLY A 102 0.00 13.74 6.33
N GLU A 103 -0.83 14.39 5.51
CA GLU A 103 -0.83 14.21 4.05
C GLU A 103 0.00 15.30 3.35
N PRO A 104 0.96 14.93 2.48
CA PRO A 104 1.84 15.89 1.83
C PRO A 104 1.13 16.60 0.69
N THR A 105 1.44 17.89 0.55
CA THR A 105 1.05 18.69 -0.61
C THR A 105 1.84 18.25 -1.86
N PRO A 106 1.37 18.59 -3.08
CA PRO A 106 2.15 18.33 -4.29
C PRO A 106 3.57 18.92 -4.26
N HIS A 107 3.78 20.03 -3.54
CA HIS A 107 5.10 20.62 -3.37
C HIS A 107 6.01 19.76 -2.50
N GLN A 108 5.51 19.25 -1.38
CA GLN A 108 6.26 18.34 -0.49
C GLN A 108 6.53 16.98 -1.16
N LEU A 109 5.57 16.46 -1.94
CA LEU A 109 5.77 15.25 -2.74
C LEU A 109 6.84 15.40 -3.83
N SER A 110 7.11 16.64 -4.29
CA SER A 110 8.09 16.87 -5.34
C SER A 110 9.53 16.51 -4.92
N VAL A 111 9.83 16.51 -3.62
CA VAL A 111 11.18 16.25 -3.08
C VAL A 111 11.41 14.84 -2.54
N VAL A 112 10.38 13.99 -2.53
CA VAL A 112 10.47 12.57 -2.11
C VAL A 112 10.02 11.64 -3.24
N ASN A 113 10.31 10.35 -3.15
CA ASN A 113 9.75 9.36 -4.08
C ASN A 113 8.40 8.87 -3.57
N ASN A 114 8.35 8.47 -2.30
CA ASN A 114 7.14 7.97 -1.64
C ASN A 114 6.98 8.64 -0.28
N TRP A 115 5.73 8.78 0.17
CA TRP A 115 5.37 9.20 1.52
C TRP A 115 4.46 8.16 2.16
N THR A 116 4.82 7.66 3.34
CA THR A 116 3.97 6.81 4.18
C THR A 116 3.36 7.64 5.30
N SER A 117 2.05 7.88 5.20
CA SER A 117 1.28 8.61 6.20
C SER A 117 1.04 7.74 7.44
N LEU A 118 1.35 8.30 8.61
CA LEU A 118 1.33 7.60 9.88
C LEU A 118 0.27 8.16 10.83
N ASP A 119 -0.29 7.27 11.65
CA ASP A 119 -1.00 7.68 12.85
C ASP A 119 0.01 8.19 13.88
N LEU A 120 -0.38 9.19 14.68
CA LEU A 120 0.50 9.78 15.68
C LEU A 120 0.84 8.75 16.77
N SER A 121 2.13 8.42 16.90
CA SER A 121 2.67 7.63 18.02
C SER A 121 3.97 8.24 18.50
N VAL A 122 4.06 8.49 19.81
CA VAL A 122 5.31 8.99 20.44
C VAL A 122 6.37 7.89 20.62
N SER A 123 5.99 6.63 20.41
CA SER A 123 6.79 5.46 20.82
C SER A 123 7.30 4.62 19.66
N ASN A 124 6.62 4.64 18.51
CA ASN A 124 7.03 3.88 17.35
C ASN A 124 8.18 4.58 16.62
N VAL A 125 9.14 3.81 16.08
CA VAL A 125 10.31 4.37 15.37
C VAL A 125 9.91 5.15 14.11
N GLU A 126 8.88 4.69 13.38
CA GLU A 126 8.48 5.31 12.11
C GLU A 126 7.96 6.74 12.30
N ASN A 127 7.52 7.10 13.51
CA ASN A 127 7.10 8.46 13.87
C ASN A 127 8.27 9.35 14.33
N GLN A 128 9.48 8.82 14.51
CA GLN A 128 10.63 9.56 15.03
C GLN A 128 11.44 10.23 13.91
N TRP A 129 12.44 11.00 14.31
CA TRP A 129 13.45 11.50 13.39
C TRP A 129 14.49 10.42 13.12
N PHE A 130 14.56 9.91 11.89
CA PHE A 130 15.54 8.89 11.52
C PHE A 130 16.01 9.05 10.08
N LEU A 131 17.23 8.60 9.81
CA LEU A 131 17.78 8.43 8.47
C LEU A 131 18.44 7.05 8.40
N VAL A 132 18.04 6.21 7.45
CA VAL A 132 18.69 4.90 7.25
C VAL A 132 18.92 4.62 5.77
N SER A 133 20.09 4.05 5.48
CA SER A 133 20.51 3.66 4.14
C SER A 133 21.48 2.49 4.17
N GLU A 134 21.43 1.61 3.17
CA GLU A 134 22.40 0.51 2.99
C GLU A 134 23.59 0.91 2.09
N SER A 135 23.49 2.00 1.34
CA SER A 135 24.47 2.38 0.31
C SER A 135 24.57 3.91 0.21
N PRO A 136 25.76 4.50 -0.04
CA PRO A 136 27.04 3.83 -0.33
C PRO A 136 27.72 3.25 0.91
N THR A 137 27.43 3.81 2.08
CA THR A 137 27.94 3.34 3.37
C THR A 137 26.74 3.00 4.26
N PRO A 138 26.59 1.75 4.73
CA PRO A 138 25.50 1.36 5.60
C PRO A 138 25.47 2.21 6.88
N ILE A 139 24.34 2.85 7.14
CA ILE A 139 24.16 3.70 8.32
C ILE A 139 22.69 3.75 8.75
N ALA A 140 22.44 3.69 10.05
CA ALA A 140 21.16 3.95 10.69
C ALA A 140 21.33 5.01 11.77
N PHE A 141 20.66 6.14 11.62
CA PHE A 141 20.52 7.18 12.63
C PHE A 141 19.06 7.23 13.10
N ILE A 142 18.85 7.29 14.42
CA ILE A 142 17.53 7.50 15.01
C ILE A 142 17.66 8.45 16.20
N GLY A 143 16.93 9.57 16.16
CA GLY A 143 16.70 10.48 17.27
C GLY A 143 15.25 10.36 17.75
N TRP A 144 15.05 9.69 18.88
CA TRP A 144 13.76 9.68 19.57
C TRP A 144 13.51 11.01 20.24
N GLU A 145 12.35 11.60 19.96
CA GLU A 145 11.86 12.72 20.75
C GLU A 145 11.21 12.17 22.03
N ILE A 146 11.82 12.45 23.17
CA ILE A 146 11.34 11.99 24.49
C ILE A 146 10.43 13.03 25.19
N SER A 147 10.23 14.20 24.58
CA SER A 147 9.26 15.21 25.01
C SER A 147 7.85 14.90 24.49
N GLU A 148 7.17 13.93 25.13
CA GLU A 148 5.89 13.36 24.67
C GLU A 148 4.77 14.39 24.43
N GLU A 149 4.60 15.37 25.33
CA GLU A 149 3.51 16.36 25.29
C GLU A 149 3.56 17.28 24.06
N ILE A 150 4.76 17.56 23.55
CA ILE A 150 5.00 18.43 22.41
C ILE A 150 5.50 17.67 21.18
N PHE A 151 5.29 16.36 21.15
CA PHE A 151 5.85 15.46 20.14
C PHE A 151 5.64 15.94 18.69
N GLY A 152 6.75 16.07 17.96
CA GLY A 152 6.75 16.51 16.56
C GLY A 152 6.37 17.97 16.33
N GLN A 153 6.00 18.74 17.36
CA GLN A 153 5.66 20.17 17.24
C GLN A 153 6.94 21.05 17.31
N GLY A 154 6.83 22.37 17.20
CA GLY A 154 7.96 23.30 17.44
C GLY A 154 9.18 23.15 16.52
N LYS A 155 10.33 23.67 16.92
CA LYS A 155 11.64 23.56 16.24
C LYS A 155 12.60 22.68 17.07
N LEU A 156 13.59 22.09 16.40
CA LEU A 156 14.66 21.29 17.04
C LEU A 156 15.45 22.05 18.13
N SER A 157 15.47 23.38 18.04
CA SER A 157 16.16 24.28 18.98
C SER A 157 15.32 24.70 20.18
N ASP A 158 14.06 24.30 20.26
CA ASP A 158 13.17 24.74 21.33
C ASP A 158 13.61 24.10 22.66
N PRO A 159 13.74 24.86 23.76
CA PRO A 159 14.30 24.34 25.02
C PRO A 159 13.52 23.18 25.65
N GLU A 160 12.22 23.07 25.34
CA GLU A 160 11.34 22.02 25.86
C GLU A 160 11.50 20.70 25.09
N LYS A 161 12.19 20.73 23.94
CA LYS A 161 12.45 19.56 23.11
C LYS A 161 13.64 18.77 23.63
N MET A 162 13.40 17.50 23.92
CA MET A 162 14.43 16.58 24.38
C MET A 162 14.53 15.41 23.41
N PHE A 163 15.77 15.09 23.03
CA PHE A 163 16.07 14.02 22.11
C PHE A 163 17.14 13.10 22.68
N GLU A 164 16.92 11.80 22.54
CA GLU A 164 17.91 10.76 22.77
C GLU A 164 17.90 9.80 21.59
N GLY A 165 19.05 9.22 21.26
CA GLY A 165 19.14 8.45 20.05
C GLY A 165 20.46 7.74 19.89
N PHE A 166 20.66 7.22 18.69
CA PHE A 166 21.92 6.61 18.33
C PHE A 166 22.19 6.68 16.84
N VAL A 167 23.45 6.44 16.50
CA VAL A 167 23.86 6.08 15.14
C VAL A 167 24.55 4.72 15.17
N SER A 168 24.30 3.90 14.16
CA SER A 168 24.92 2.59 14.01
C SER A 168 25.31 2.31 12.56
N SER A 169 26.46 1.69 12.37
CA SER A 169 26.89 1.11 11.08
C SER A 169 26.74 -0.43 11.04
N ASP A 170 26.12 -1.04 12.06
CA ASP A 170 25.92 -2.49 12.10
C ASP A 170 24.81 -2.91 11.14
N GLU A 171 25.15 -3.77 10.17
CA GLU A 171 24.21 -4.22 9.15
C GLU A 171 22.97 -4.91 9.73
N ARG A 172 23.07 -5.56 10.90
CA ARG A 172 21.93 -6.23 11.53
C ARG A 172 20.88 -5.22 11.96
N VAL A 173 21.31 -4.07 12.48
CA VAL A 173 20.44 -2.95 12.88
C VAL A 173 19.79 -2.34 11.64
N ILE A 174 20.61 -2.05 10.62
CA ILE A 174 20.17 -1.38 9.38
C ILE A 174 19.14 -2.24 8.64
N LYS A 175 19.44 -3.51 8.39
CA LYS A 175 18.54 -4.45 7.69
C LYS A 175 17.24 -4.68 8.47
N SER A 176 17.33 -4.79 9.80
CA SER A 176 16.16 -4.94 10.67
C SER A 176 15.26 -3.70 10.63
N LEU A 177 15.84 -2.50 10.64
CA LEU A 177 15.08 -1.25 10.58
C LEU A 177 14.42 -1.07 9.21
N ILE A 178 15.16 -1.27 8.12
CA ILE A 178 14.59 -1.18 6.75
C ILE A 178 13.46 -2.18 6.58
N SER A 179 13.65 -3.44 6.99
CA SER A 179 12.59 -4.45 6.93
C SER A 179 11.35 -4.07 7.74
N HIS A 180 11.51 -3.40 8.89
CA HIS A 180 10.38 -2.86 9.65
C HIS A 180 9.67 -1.74 8.90
N LEU A 181 10.42 -0.76 8.37
CA LEU A 181 9.88 0.38 7.64
C LEU A 181 9.15 -0.05 6.35
N ASP A 182 9.71 -1.00 5.60
CA ASP A 182 9.05 -1.60 4.43
C ASP A 182 7.73 -2.28 4.84
N SER A 183 7.71 -2.99 5.97
CA SER A 183 6.48 -3.63 6.47
C SER A 183 5.41 -2.61 6.90
N VAL A 184 5.81 -1.46 7.44
CA VAL A 184 4.90 -0.36 7.80
C VAL A 184 4.28 0.23 6.54
N SER A 185 5.11 0.53 5.52
CA SER A 185 4.62 1.04 4.23
C SER A 185 3.68 0.05 3.56
N LEU A 186 4.05 -1.23 3.50
CA LEU A 186 3.22 -2.29 2.91
C LEU A 186 1.88 -2.43 3.66
N ASN A 187 1.91 -2.42 4.99
CA ASN A 187 0.68 -2.52 5.79
C ASN A 187 -0.25 -1.32 5.59
N LYS A 188 0.28 -0.12 5.33
CA LYS A 188 -0.52 1.06 4.99
C LYS A 188 -1.10 0.95 3.57
N GLU A 189 -0.33 0.47 2.59
CA GLU A 189 -0.83 0.18 1.24
C GLU A 189 -1.92 -0.91 1.23
N LEU A 190 -1.82 -1.88 2.15
CA LEU A 190 -2.76 -2.97 2.33
C LEU A 190 -4.06 -2.59 3.05
N GLN A 191 -4.13 -1.42 3.69
CA GLN A 191 -5.35 -1.01 4.38
C GLN A 191 -6.48 -0.81 3.36
N PRO A 192 -7.67 -1.39 3.61
CA PRO A 192 -8.82 -1.15 2.75
C PRO A 192 -9.16 0.35 2.71
N LEU A 193 -9.15 0.91 1.51
CA LEU A 193 -9.53 2.28 1.19
C LEU A 193 -11.05 2.37 1.00
N SER A 194 -11.63 3.47 1.47
CA SER A 194 -13.02 3.81 1.16
C SER A 194 -13.17 4.20 -0.31
N VAL A 195 -14.41 4.21 -0.81
CA VAL A 195 -14.74 4.67 -2.16
C VAL A 195 -14.21 6.08 -2.42
N GLU A 196 -14.37 7.01 -1.46
CA GLU A 196 -13.96 8.41 -1.60
C GLU A 196 -12.43 8.57 -1.66
N THR A 197 -11.71 7.75 -0.92
CA THR A 197 -10.24 7.80 -0.89
C THR A 197 -9.67 7.21 -2.18
N LEU A 198 -10.21 6.06 -2.60
CA LEU A 198 -9.79 5.40 -3.82
C LEU A 198 -10.14 6.22 -5.07
N SER A 199 -11.34 6.80 -5.14
CA SER A 199 -11.76 7.60 -6.30
C SER A 199 -10.82 8.78 -6.54
N ARG A 200 -10.45 9.54 -5.49
CA ARG A 200 -9.47 10.64 -5.56
C ARG A 200 -8.09 10.19 -6.02
N THR A 201 -7.68 8.98 -5.63
CA THR A 201 -6.40 8.41 -6.03
C THR A 201 -6.38 8.03 -7.52
N LEU A 202 -7.53 7.64 -8.06
CA LEU A 202 -7.70 7.16 -9.45
C LEU A 202 -8.18 8.24 -10.45
N GLU A 203 -8.74 9.35 -9.94
CA GLU A 203 -9.69 10.31 -10.55
C GLU A 203 -9.35 10.89 -11.94
N SER A 204 -8.12 10.71 -12.46
CA SER A 204 -7.70 11.26 -13.76
C SER A 204 -7.30 10.24 -14.82
N LYS A 205 -7.33 8.93 -14.52
CA LYS A 205 -6.81 7.89 -15.44
C LYS A 205 -7.80 6.80 -15.81
N VAL A 206 -8.88 6.64 -15.06
CA VAL A 206 -9.79 5.48 -15.20
C VAL A 206 -11.02 5.86 -16.01
N LYS A 207 -11.16 5.26 -17.19
CA LYS A 207 -12.34 5.41 -18.07
C LYS A 207 -13.22 4.16 -18.06
N LYS A 208 -12.63 2.99 -17.78
CA LYS A 208 -13.35 1.72 -17.81
C LYS A 208 -12.93 0.81 -16.67
N VAL A 209 -13.93 0.32 -15.94
CA VAL A 209 -13.79 -0.60 -14.81
C VAL A 209 -14.44 -1.92 -15.17
N MET A 210 -13.71 -3.02 -15.00
CA MET A 210 -14.27 -4.37 -15.09
C MET A 210 -14.51 -4.92 -13.69
N VAL A 211 -15.72 -5.41 -13.41
CA VAL A 211 -16.12 -5.95 -12.12
C VAL A 211 -16.33 -7.46 -12.27
N ILE A 212 -15.54 -8.26 -11.56
CA ILE A 212 -15.68 -9.72 -11.57
C ILE A 212 -16.90 -10.10 -10.72
N THR A 213 -17.89 -10.72 -11.35
CA THR A 213 -19.15 -11.12 -10.70
C THR A 213 -19.61 -12.50 -11.18
N GLN A 214 -20.79 -12.93 -10.73
CA GLN A 214 -21.47 -14.16 -11.12
C GLN A 214 -22.97 -13.92 -11.32
N ASP A 215 -23.62 -14.80 -12.09
CA ASP A 215 -25.07 -14.85 -12.20
C ASP A 215 -25.71 -15.50 -10.94
N LYS A 216 -25.71 -14.72 -9.86
CA LYS A 216 -26.32 -15.07 -8.56
C LYS A 216 -27.05 -13.85 -7.99
N PRO A 217 -28.11 -14.05 -7.19
CA PRO A 217 -28.82 -12.94 -6.58
C PRO A 217 -27.88 -12.17 -5.63
N SER A 218 -28.09 -10.86 -5.50
CA SER A 218 -27.17 -9.95 -4.79
C SER A 218 -26.94 -10.33 -3.32
N ASP A 219 -27.97 -10.85 -2.65
CA ASP A 219 -27.91 -11.36 -1.28
C ASP A 219 -27.13 -12.68 -1.13
N LYS A 220 -26.82 -13.35 -2.24
CA LYS A 220 -26.04 -14.59 -2.32
C LYS A 220 -24.98 -14.52 -3.41
N LEU A 221 -24.47 -13.33 -3.68
CA LEU A 221 -23.21 -13.19 -4.37
C LEU A 221 -22.22 -14.05 -3.57
N SER A 222 -21.62 -14.99 -4.26
CA SER A 222 -20.54 -15.78 -3.72
C SER A 222 -19.76 -16.13 -4.97
N PRO A 223 -18.59 -15.52 -5.15
CA PRO A 223 -17.73 -15.13 -4.03
C PRO A 223 -17.72 -13.65 -3.56
N GLY A 224 -18.60 -12.77 -4.07
CA GLY A 224 -18.72 -11.38 -3.58
C GLY A 224 -19.76 -11.20 -2.47
N THR A 225 -20.07 -9.97 -2.07
CA THR A 225 -21.21 -9.63 -1.19
C THR A 225 -22.06 -8.52 -1.82
N GLU A 226 -23.28 -8.31 -1.32
CA GLU A 226 -24.10 -7.16 -1.72
C GLU A 226 -23.38 -5.83 -1.46
N GLU A 227 -22.66 -5.72 -0.35
CA GLU A 227 -21.90 -4.53 0.02
C GLU A 227 -20.73 -4.29 -0.95
N SER A 228 -19.98 -5.34 -1.31
CA SER A 228 -18.94 -5.30 -2.34
C SER A 228 -19.48 -4.80 -3.69
N LEU A 229 -20.67 -5.25 -4.09
CA LEU A 229 -21.33 -4.79 -5.31
C LEU A 229 -21.71 -3.30 -5.22
N LYS A 230 -22.36 -2.88 -4.12
CA LYS A 230 -22.75 -1.48 -3.87
C LYS A 230 -21.55 -0.52 -3.87
N SER A 231 -20.46 -0.92 -3.24
CA SER A 231 -19.22 -0.14 -3.27
C SER A 231 -18.60 -0.09 -4.65
N SER A 232 -18.66 -1.17 -5.43
CA SER A 232 -18.18 -1.19 -6.82
C SER A 232 -18.99 -0.22 -7.71
N ILE A 233 -20.30 -0.17 -7.54
CA ILE A 233 -21.18 0.80 -8.21
C ILE A 233 -20.80 2.23 -7.81
N SER A 234 -20.66 2.48 -6.51
CA SER A 234 -20.31 3.79 -5.95
C SER A 234 -18.94 4.28 -6.43
N LEU A 235 -17.97 3.38 -6.56
CA LEU A 235 -16.66 3.69 -7.13
C LEU A 235 -16.75 4.04 -8.61
N CYS A 236 -17.43 3.22 -9.42
CA CYS A 236 -17.62 3.51 -10.85
C CYS A 236 -18.32 4.87 -11.06
N LYS A 237 -19.31 5.19 -10.22
CA LYS A 237 -20.03 6.47 -10.22
C LYS A 237 -19.13 7.64 -9.88
N SER A 238 -18.31 7.51 -8.84
CA SER A 238 -17.37 8.54 -8.41
C SER A 238 -16.30 8.82 -9.49
N LEU A 239 -15.88 7.77 -10.19
CA LEU A 239 -14.92 7.86 -11.30
C LEU A 239 -15.53 8.31 -12.63
N GLN A 240 -16.87 8.33 -12.74
CA GLN A 240 -17.59 8.49 -14.00
C GLN A 240 -17.13 7.50 -15.08
N ALA A 241 -16.78 6.28 -14.66
CA ALA A 241 -16.23 5.24 -15.52
C ALA A 241 -17.32 4.31 -16.07
N GLU A 242 -17.10 3.80 -17.28
CA GLU A 242 -17.90 2.71 -17.84
C GLU A 242 -17.66 1.42 -17.05
N ALA A 243 -18.71 0.60 -16.88
CA ALA A 243 -18.63 -0.66 -16.14
C ALA A 243 -18.83 -1.87 -17.07
N ILE A 244 -17.97 -2.87 -16.93
CA ILE A 244 -18.16 -4.21 -17.52
C ILE A 244 -18.34 -5.22 -16.38
N LEU A 245 -19.50 -5.84 -16.29
CA LEU A 245 -19.73 -6.95 -15.37
C LEU A 245 -19.27 -8.25 -16.05
N TYR A 246 -18.15 -8.79 -15.58
CA TYR A 246 -17.58 -10.03 -16.11
C TYR A 246 -18.11 -11.23 -15.32
N ASP A 247 -18.97 -12.03 -15.94
CA ASP A 247 -19.58 -13.21 -15.32
C ASP A 247 -18.64 -14.42 -15.40
N ILE A 248 -17.93 -14.68 -14.31
CA ILE A 248 -17.01 -15.81 -14.20
C ILE A 248 -17.73 -17.16 -14.11
N SER A 249 -19.01 -17.19 -13.71
CA SER A 249 -19.80 -18.43 -13.65
C SER A 249 -20.16 -18.97 -15.03
N ALA A 250 -19.99 -18.16 -16.07
CA ALA A 250 -20.19 -18.57 -17.46
C ALA A 250 -19.13 -19.51 -18.02
N ALA A 251 -17.95 -19.55 -17.41
CA ALA A 251 -16.84 -20.36 -17.90
C ALA A 251 -17.19 -21.85 -17.83
N SER A 252 -16.94 -22.56 -18.92
CA SER A 252 -17.18 -23.99 -19.04
C SER A 252 -16.10 -24.65 -19.89
N TYR A 253 -15.67 -25.84 -19.46
CA TYR A 253 -14.74 -26.69 -20.23
C TYR A 253 -15.40 -27.42 -21.40
N PHE A 254 -16.74 -27.50 -21.41
CA PHE A 254 -17.48 -28.39 -22.31
C PHE A 254 -18.19 -27.65 -23.44
N VAL A 255 -18.63 -26.41 -23.19
CA VAL A 255 -19.46 -25.64 -24.12
C VAL A 255 -19.13 -24.15 -24.01
N ASN A 256 -19.19 -23.43 -25.12
CA ASN A 256 -19.17 -21.97 -25.07
C ASN A 256 -20.49 -21.46 -24.48
N PRO A 257 -20.48 -20.42 -23.64
CA PRO A 257 -21.70 -19.85 -23.11
C PRO A 257 -22.48 -19.15 -24.23
N GLY A 258 -23.75 -19.53 -24.38
CA GLY A 258 -24.67 -19.01 -25.39
C GLY A 258 -25.16 -20.07 -26.40
N PRO A 259 -26.02 -19.69 -27.34
CA PRO A 259 -26.49 -20.58 -28.40
C PRO A 259 -25.35 -21.11 -29.29
N PRO A 260 -25.48 -22.31 -29.89
CA PRO A 260 -24.46 -22.83 -30.80
C PRO A 260 -24.11 -21.87 -31.95
N GLY A 261 -22.82 -21.73 -32.26
CA GLY A 261 -22.32 -20.94 -33.39
C GLY A 261 -22.20 -19.43 -33.13
N THR A 262 -22.27 -19.01 -31.87
CA THR A 262 -22.23 -17.59 -31.49
C THR A 262 -20.96 -17.23 -30.71
N THR A 263 -20.62 -15.94 -30.66
CA THR A 263 -19.40 -15.39 -30.02
C THR A 263 -19.72 -14.53 -28.80
N TRP A 264 -20.69 -14.91 -27.96
CA TRP A 264 -21.12 -14.13 -26.78
C TRP A 264 -20.01 -13.89 -25.73
N THR A 265 -18.92 -14.65 -25.78
CA THR A 265 -17.72 -14.43 -24.95
C THR A 265 -16.82 -13.30 -25.47
N GLU A 266 -17.13 -12.74 -26.64
CA GLU A 266 -16.33 -11.75 -27.35
C GLU A 266 -17.03 -10.40 -27.52
N ILE A 267 -18.30 -10.31 -27.12
CA ILE A 267 -19.12 -9.11 -27.27
C ILE A 267 -19.68 -8.65 -25.91
N ASN A 268 -19.83 -7.33 -25.77
CA ASN A 268 -20.47 -6.73 -24.59
C ASN A 268 -21.99 -6.79 -24.75
N LEU A 269 -22.66 -7.33 -23.73
CA LEU A 269 -24.08 -7.64 -23.74
C LEU A 269 -24.89 -6.62 -22.95
N SER A 270 -26.07 -6.29 -23.49
CA SER A 270 -27.10 -5.55 -22.78
C SER A 270 -27.82 -6.42 -21.75
N GLY A 271 -28.61 -5.79 -20.86
CA GLY A 271 -29.39 -6.52 -19.84
C GLY A 271 -30.40 -7.48 -20.47
N ASP A 272 -31.10 -7.05 -21.52
CA ASP A 272 -32.12 -7.88 -22.19
C ASP A 272 -31.51 -9.11 -22.86
N GLU A 273 -30.34 -8.95 -23.47
CA GLU A 273 -29.56 -10.04 -24.06
C GLU A 273 -29.12 -11.05 -23.00
N VAL A 274 -28.56 -10.56 -21.88
CA VAL A 274 -28.17 -11.38 -20.74
C VAL A 274 -29.35 -12.15 -20.15
N ASN A 275 -30.50 -11.48 -19.99
CA ASN A 275 -31.71 -12.10 -19.47
C ASN A 275 -32.26 -13.17 -20.42
N THR A 276 -32.16 -12.95 -21.74
CA THR A 276 -32.55 -13.94 -22.76
C THR A 276 -31.69 -15.21 -22.69
N LEU A 277 -30.44 -15.09 -22.24
CA LEU A 277 -29.54 -16.22 -21.98
C LEU A 277 -29.83 -16.95 -20.66
N GLY A 278 -30.88 -16.56 -19.93
CA GLY A 278 -31.26 -17.15 -18.65
C GLY A 278 -30.46 -16.61 -17.46
N ARG A 279 -29.67 -15.54 -17.64
CA ARG A 279 -28.84 -14.92 -16.60
C ARG A 279 -29.55 -13.75 -15.91
N SER A 280 -30.69 -14.05 -15.31
CA SER A 280 -31.58 -13.00 -14.78
C SER A 280 -30.93 -12.20 -13.65
N HIS A 281 -30.06 -12.81 -12.84
CA HIS A 281 -29.40 -12.11 -11.75
C HIS A 281 -28.30 -11.18 -12.24
N LEU A 282 -27.51 -11.59 -13.23
CA LEU A 282 -26.56 -10.70 -13.90
C LEU A 282 -27.28 -9.51 -14.57
N SER A 283 -28.43 -9.76 -15.21
CA SER A 283 -29.26 -8.69 -15.77
C SER A 283 -29.76 -7.73 -14.70
N GLN A 284 -30.14 -8.22 -13.51
CA GLN A 284 -30.54 -7.38 -12.38
C GLN A 284 -29.36 -6.53 -11.88
N GLN A 285 -28.18 -7.12 -11.72
CA GLN A 285 -26.97 -6.39 -11.34
C GLN A 285 -26.64 -5.28 -12.36
N LEU A 286 -26.77 -5.55 -13.67
CA LEU A 286 -26.62 -4.51 -14.71
C LEU A 286 -27.63 -3.37 -14.56
N ALA A 287 -28.86 -3.68 -14.16
CA ALA A 287 -29.89 -2.67 -13.92
C ALA A 287 -29.52 -1.79 -12.72
N GLU A 288 -28.94 -2.35 -11.66
CA GLU A 288 -28.45 -1.57 -10.50
C GLU A 288 -27.39 -0.54 -10.90
N PHE A 289 -26.42 -0.91 -11.74
CA PHE A 289 -25.44 0.04 -12.28
C PHE A 289 -26.11 1.14 -13.12
N LYS A 290 -27.04 0.76 -14.01
CA LYS A 290 -27.73 1.71 -14.89
C LYS A 290 -28.63 2.68 -14.12
N ASN A 291 -29.27 2.23 -13.04
CA ASN A 291 -30.10 3.07 -12.17
C ASN A 291 -29.28 4.18 -11.50
N GLU A 292 -27.99 3.96 -11.28
CA GLU A 292 -27.04 4.96 -10.79
C GLU A 292 -26.46 5.87 -11.90
N GLY A 293 -26.98 5.75 -13.13
CA GLY A 293 -26.58 6.56 -14.28
C GLY A 293 -25.32 6.08 -15.00
N LEU A 294 -24.84 4.86 -14.71
CA LEU A 294 -23.63 4.30 -15.31
C LEU A 294 -23.91 3.65 -16.68
N HIS A 295 -22.94 3.79 -17.59
CA HIS A 295 -22.87 2.95 -18.79
C HIS A 295 -22.33 1.56 -18.42
N ALA A 296 -23.23 0.58 -18.34
CA ALA A 296 -22.88 -0.78 -17.94
C ALA A 296 -23.28 -1.83 -18.99
N SER A 297 -22.38 -2.79 -19.21
CA SER A 297 -22.58 -3.96 -20.06
C SER A 297 -22.04 -5.23 -19.37
N ALA A 298 -22.43 -6.40 -19.83
CA ALA A 298 -21.90 -7.67 -19.31
C ALA A 298 -21.03 -8.38 -20.34
N LEU A 299 -20.09 -9.16 -19.84
CA LEU A 299 -19.26 -10.04 -20.65
C LEU A 299 -19.20 -11.43 -20.01
N LEU A 300 -19.38 -12.46 -20.81
CA LEU A 300 -19.40 -13.84 -20.33
C LEU A 300 -18.01 -14.46 -20.38
N ALA A 301 -17.58 -15.07 -19.28
CA ALA A 301 -16.32 -15.79 -19.25
C ALA A 301 -16.34 -16.99 -20.22
N GLY A 302 -15.42 -16.99 -21.18
CA GLY A 302 -15.22 -18.15 -22.09
C GLY A 302 -14.24 -19.19 -21.56
N LYS A 303 -13.41 -18.83 -20.57
CA LYS A 303 -12.39 -19.70 -19.97
C LYS A 303 -12.29 -19.43 -18.47
N HIS A 304 -11.88 -20.44 -17.73
CA HIS A 304 -11.57 -20.31 -16.30
C HIS A 304 -10.21 -19.63 -16.08
N GLY A 305 -10.06 -19.05 -14.90
CA GLY A 305 -8.78 -18.60 -14.35
C GLY A 305 -8.41 -17.14 -14.59
N PHE A 306 -7.57 -16.62 -13.70
CA PHE A 306 -7.19 -15.19 -13.68
C PHE A 306 -6.32 -14.77 -14.87
N GLN A 307 -5.64 -15.70 -15.52
CA GLN A 307 -4.97 -15.42 -16.79
C GLN A 307 -5.99 -14.98 -17.86
N ALA A 308 -7.12 -15.69 -17.99
CA ALA A 308 -8.17 -15.33 -18.95
C ALA A 308 -8.81 -13.98 -18.60
N ILE A 309 -9.01 -13.71 -17.30
CA ILE A 309 -9.47 -12.40 -16.82
C ILE A 309 -8.50 -11.29 -17.27
N GLY A 310 -7.19 -11.48 -17.09
CA GLY A 310 -6.19 -10.51 -17.52
C GLY A 310 -6.16 -10.29 -19.04
N GLU A 311 -6.30 -11.34 -19.84
CA GLU A 311 -6.40 -11.26 -21.31
C GLU A 311 -7.63 -10.45 -21.74
N ILE A 312 -8.78 -10.72 -21.13
CA ILE A 312 -10.03 -10.01 -21.39
C ILE A 312 -9.96 -8.55 -20.94
N ALA A 313 -9.44 -8.29 -19.74
CA ALA A 313 -9.29 -6.94 -19.21
C ALA A 313 -8.44 -6.07 -20.16
N ASN A 314 -7.35 -6.65 -20.70
CA ASN A 314 -6.51 -6.00 -21.70
C ASN A 314 -7.22 -5.78 -23.03
N ARG A 315 -8.00 -6.76 -23.51
CA ARG A 315 -8.81 -6.64 -24.73
C ARG A 315 -9.82 -5.51 -24.63
N GLU A 316 -10.55 -5.45 -23.52
CA GLU A 316 -11.55 -4.43 -23.25
C GLU A 316 -10.94 -3.07 -22.91
N LYS A 317 -9.61 -3.02 -22.70
CA LYS A 317 -8.88 -1.85 -22.21
C LYS A 317 -9.47 -1.34 -20.89
N ALA A 318 -9.76 -2.26 -19.98
CA ALA A 318 -10.11 -1.90 -18.61
C ALA A 318 -8.88 -1.25 -17.96
N ASP A 319 -9.07 -0.14 -17.26
CA ASP A 319 -8.00 0.51 -16.50
C ASP A 319 -7.89 -0.10 -15.09
N VAL A 320 -9.04 -0.53 -14.55
CA VAL A 320 -9.16 -1.17 -13.24
C VAL A 320 -9.99 -2.46 -13.35
N VAL A 321 -9.57 -3.50 -12.64
CA VAL A 321 -10.33 -4.74 -12.47
C VAL A 321 -10.63 -4.94 -10.99
N ILE A 322 -11.92 -4.93 -10.64
CA ILE A 322 -12.39 -5.18 -9.28
C ILE A 322 -12.66 -6.67 -9.10
N VAL A 323 -12.02 -7.26 -8.10
CA VAL A 323 -12.04 -8.69 -7.80
C VAL A 323 -12.57 -8.89 -6.37
N PRO A 324 -13.55 -9.80 -6.15
CA PRO A 324 -13.98 -10.15 -4.80
C PRO A 324 -12.86 -10.74 -3.93
N GLN A 325 -12.82 -10.36 -2.64
CA GLN A 325 -11.82 -10.78 -1.64
C GLN A 325 -11.61 -12.29 -1.55
N TYR A 326 -12.66 -13.08 -1.72
CA TYR A 326 -12.58 -14.54 -1.77
C TYR A 326 -11.46 -15.09 -2.66
N TYR A 327 -11.14 -14.45 -3.78
CA TYR A 327 -10.14 -14.95 -4.73
C TYR A 327 -8.69 -14.79 -4.26
N GLU A 328 -8.46 -14.12 -3.12
CA GLU A 328 -7.19 -14.19 -2.38
C GLU A 328 -7.01 -15.59 -1.76
N PHE A 329 -8.08 -16.17 -1.19
CA PHE A 329 -8.07 -17.48 -0.54
C PHE A 329 -9.25 -18.37 -0.98
N PRO A 330 -9.36 -18.69 -2.29
CA PRO A 330 -10.55 -19.35 -2.81
C PRO A 330 -10.55 -20.84 -2.45
N SER A 331 -11.68 -21.51 -2.66
CA SER A 331 -11.82 -22.95 -2.45
C SER A 331 -10.79 -23.77 -3.25
N LEU A 332 -10.54 -25.01 -2.84
CA LEU A 332 -9.61 -25.89 -3.56
C LEU A 332 -10.01 -26.08 -5.02
N VAL A 333 -11.31 -26.22 -5.31
CA VAL A 333 -11.82 -26.40 -6.68
C VAL A 333 -11.49 -25.17 -7.53
N ASP A 334 -11.74 -23.97 -7.00
CA ASP A 334 -11.41 -22.71 -7.68
C ASP A 334 -9.91 -22.56 -7.92
N ARG A 335 -9.07 -22.91 -6.95
CA ARG A 335 -7.61 -22.91 -7.14
C ARG A 335 -7.16 -23.86 -8.25
N ILE A 336 -7.76 -25.05 -8.34
CA ILE A 336 -7.44 -26.06 -9.36
C ILE A 336 -7.78 -25.55 -10.76
N VAL A 337 -8.93 -24.87 -10.93
CA VAL A 337 -9.33 -24.30 -12.22
C VAL A 337 -8.70 -22.92 -12.51
N GLY A 338 -7.80 -22.46 -11.66
CA GLY A 338 -7.02 -21.23 -11.84
C GLY A 338 -7.72 -19.94 -11.40
N ASN A 339 -8.86 -20.03 -10.72
CA ASN A 339 -9.59 -18.89 -10.15
C ASN A 339 -8.91 -18.43 -8.84
N THR A 340 -7.65 -17.99 -8.90
CA THR A 340 -6.92 -17.44 -7.75
C THR A 340 -5.98 -16.31 -8.18
N LEU A 341 -5.84 -15.30 -7.31
CA LEU A 341 -4.94 -14.17 -7.55
C LEU A 341 -3.46 -14.58 -7.61
N GLY A 342 -3.03 -15.61 -6.86
CA GLY A 342 -1.62 -16.05 -6.81
C GLY A 342 -1.07 -16.69 -8.10
N GLN A 343 -1.85 -16.73 -9.19
CA GLN A 343 -1.43 -17.25 -10.50
C GLN A 343 -1.22 -16.17 -11.57
N ILE A 344 -1.37 -14.89 -11.24
CA ILE A 344 -1.14 -13.80 -12.20
C ILE A 344 0.38 -13.65 -12.37
N LYS A 345 0.90 -13.98 -13.56
CA LYS A 345 2.35 -14.02 -13.84
C LYS A 345 2.91 -12.81 -14.58
N ASN A 346 2.07 -11.86 -15.01
CA ASN A 346 2.48 -10.79 -15.92
C ASN A 346 1.97 -9.41 -15.50
N THR A 347 2.89 -8.45 -15.50
CA THR A 347 2.77 -7.04 -15.07
C THR A 347 2.13 -6.10 -16.11
N ASN A 348 1.63 -6.62 -17.24
CA ASN A 348 0.85 -5.85 -18.22
C ASN A 348 -0.66 -5.92 -17.93
N THR A 349 -1.06 -6.31 -16.72
CA THR A 349 -2.47 -6.32 -16.31
C THR A 349 -2.92 -4.92 -15.88
N PRO A 350 -4.18 -4.56 -16.15
CA PRO A 350 -4.83 -3.41 -15.53
C PRO A 350 -4.70 -3.43 -14.01
N GLN A 351 -4.88 -2.28 -13.37
CA GLN A 351 -4.76 -2.18 -11.93
C GLN A 351 -5.81 -3.06 -11.24
N LEU A 352 -5.36 -4.07 -10.48
CA LEU A 352 -6.24 -5.00 -9.79
C LEU A 352 -6.58 -4.47 -8.41
N MET A 353 -7.88 -4.36 -8.12
CA MET A 353 -8.43 -3.94 -6.83
C MET A 353 -9.21 -5.09 -6.23
N VAL A 354 -8.90 -5.45 -5.00
CA VAL A 354 -9.69 -6.38 -4.20
C VAL A 354 -10.81 -5.60 -3.53
N SER A 355 -12.06 -5.96 -3.78
CA SER A 355 -13.21 -5.48 -3.01
C SER A 355 -13.44 -6.40 -1.83
N THR A 356 -13.43 -5.82 -0.63
CA THR A 356 -13.67 -6.53 0.62
C THR A 356 -15.15 -6.75 0.87
N ASP A 357 -15.47 -7.73 1.71
CA ASP A 357 -16.87 -8.11 2.01
C ASP A 357 -17.67 -6.98 2.66
N ASP A 358 -16.98 -6.04 3.31
CA ASP A 358 -17.51 -4.83 3.97
C ASP A 358 -17.46 -3.57 3.09
N GLY A 359 -17.18 -3.72 1.79
CA GLY A 359 -17.33 -2.63 0.81
C GLY A 359 -16.15 -1.66 0.70
N TYR A 360 -14.98 -2.04 1.19
CA TYR A 360 -13.73 -1.29 0.98
C TYR A 360 -12.91 -1.91 -0.16
N PHE A 361 -11.80 -1.25 -0.51
CA PHE A 361 -10.93 -1.67 -1.60
C PHE A 361 -9.46 -1.66 -1.21
N ARG A 362 -8.70 -2.67 -1.58
CA ARG A 362 -7.23 -2.62 -1.50
C ARG A 362 -6.60 -3.05 -2.82
N GLN A 363 -5.37 -2.64 -3.07
CA GLN A 363 -4.66 -3.12 -4.25
C GLN A 363 -4.38 -4.63 -4.11
N ALA A 364 -4.63 -5.39 -5.18
CA ALA A 364 -4.28 -6.81 -5.18
C ALA A 364 -2.76 -6.96 -5.24
N HIS A 365 -2.19 -7.74 -4.31
CA HIS A 365 -0.79 -8.16 -4.39
C HIS A 365 -0.73 -9.44 -5.20
N VAL A 366 -0.08 -9.34 -6.36
CA VAL A 366 0.12 -10.43 -7.32
C VAL A 366 1.50 -11.04 -7.16
#